data_AF-A0A8B4S5W8-F1
#
_entry.id   AF-A0A8B4S5W8-F1
#
_cell.length_a   1.000
_cell.length_b   1.000
_cell.length_c   1.000
_cell.angle_alpha   90.00
_cell.angle_beta   90.00
_cell.angle_gamma   90.00
#
_symmetry.space_group_name_H-M   'P 1'
#
loop_
_entity.id
_entity.type
_entity.pdbx_description
1 polymer ?
#
loop_
_entity_poly.entity_id
_entity_poly.type
_entity_poly.pdbx_seq_one_letter_code
_entity_poly.pdbx_strand_id
1 'polypeptide(L)' 'MLAASPVILTEHLQDLPHYDVLVNLTPQVPSGFERFARVVEIVSSGDEMDRQDARVRWRDYAARGFSIVRHDLNLKG' A
#
# COMPACT_ATOMS: atom_id res chain seq x y z
N MET A 1 4.75 -12.24 -20.28
CA MET A 1 5.53 -10.98 -20.35
C MET A 1 4.73 -9.89 -19.64
N LEU A 2 5.10 -9.54 -18.40
CA LEU A 2 4.35 -8.58 -17.56
C LEU A 2 4.55 -7.11 -17.96
N ALA A 3 5.44 -6.81 -18.91
CA ALA A 3 5.71 -5.46 -19.41
C ALA A 3 4.64 -4.89 -20.37
N ALA A 4 3.45 -5.48 -20.44
CA ALA A 4 2.40 -5.07 -21.39
C ALA A 4 1.54 -3.89 -20.90
N SER A 5 1.64 -3.52 -19.62
CA SER A 5 0.82 -2.47 -18.99
C SER A 5 1.64 -1.67 -17.98
N PRO A 6 1.46 -0.34 -17.90
CA PRO A 6 2.06 0.49 -16.85
C PRO A 6 1.43 0.23 -15.47
N VAL A 7 0.30 -0.46 -15.41
CA VAL A 7 -0.35 -0.89 -14.17
C VAL A 7 -0.43 -2.41 -14.15
N ILE A 8 0.13 -3.02 -13.12
CA ILE A 8 0.09 -4.47 -12.89
C ILE A 8 -0.79 -4.75 -11.67
N LEU A 9 -1.78 -5.61 -11.87
CA LEU A 9 -2.56 -6.19 -10.79
C LEU A 9 -1.97 -7.55 -10.48
N THR A 10 -1.56 -7.76 -9.23
CA THR A 10 -0.89 -8.98 -8.77
C THR A 10 -1.18 -9.21 -7.30
N GLU A 11 -1.15 -10.46 -6.88
CA GLU A 11 -1.21 -10.87 -5.47
C GLU A 11 0.20 -11.00 -4.85
N HIS A 12 1.25 -10.99 -5.68
CA HIS A 12 2.63 -11.20 -5.27
C HIS A 12 3.60 -10.18 -5.88
N LEU A 13 4.60 -9.75 -5.10
CA LEU A 13 5.56 -8.71 -5.48
C LEU A 13 6.85 -9.25 -6.12
N GLN A 14 6.76 -10.41 -6.75
CA GLN A 14 7.87 -11.12 -7.40
C GLN A 14 7.85 -10.92 -8.92
N ASP A 15 9.03 -10.87 -9.53
CA ASP A 15 9.22 -10.79 -10.99
C ASP A 15 8.48 -9.62 -11.67
N LEU A 16 8.38 -8.48 -10.96
CA LEU A 16 7.72 -7.28 -11.46
C LEU A 16 8.68 -6.44 -12.31
N PRO A 17 8.22 -5.85 -13.43
CA PRO A 17 9.04 -5.03 -14.30
C PRO A 17 9.31 -3.61 -13.76
N HIS A 18 8.65 -3.16 -12.70
CA HIS A 18 8.81 -1.84 -12.10
C HIS A 18 8.50 -1.84 -10.59
N TYR A 19 9.07 -0.87 -9.87
CA TYR A 19 8.99 -0.74 -8.41
C TYR A 19 8.80 0.73 -7.96
N ASP A 20 8.19 1.59 -8.78
CA ASP A 20 8.02 3.01 -8.45
C ASP A 20 6.95 3.22 -7.37
N VAL A 21 5.77 2.62 -7.54
CA VAL A 21 4.62 2.76 -6.64
C VAL A 21 3.95 1.42 -6.43
N LEU A 22 3.75 1.05 -5.17
CA LEU A 22 2.87 -0.05 -4.77
C LEU A 22 1.56 0.53 -4.24
N VAL A 23 0.43 0.11 -4.78
CA VAL A 23 -0.88 0.32 -4.16
C VAL A 23 -1.26 -0.98 -3.44
N ASN A 24 -1.25 -0.95 -2.11
CA ASN A 24 -1.64 -2.11 -1.31
C ASN A 24 -3.15 -2.08 -1.04
N LEU A 25 -3.84 -3.14 -1.47
CA LEU A 25 -5.28 -3.36 -1.25
C LEU A 25 -5.52 -4.57 -0.32
N THR A 26 -4.47 -5.10 0.30
CA THR A 26 -4.55 -6.28 1.17
C THR A 26 -4.51 -5.86 2.65
N PRO A 27 -5.06 -6.68 3.57
CA PRO A 27 -5.08 -6.33 5.00
C PRO A 27 -3.69 -6.31 5.65
N GLN A 28 -2.70 -6.91 5.00
CA GLN A 28 -1.35 -7.11 5.53
C GLN A 28 -0.31 -6.25 4.82
N VAL A 29 0.86 -6.09 5.46
CA VAL A 29 2.03 -5.51 4.81
C VAL A 29 2.61 -6.55 3.84
N PRO A 30 2.65 -6.29 2.52
CA PRO A 30 3.12 -7.28 1.56
C PRO A 30 4.62 -7.56 1.70
N SER A 31 5.01 -8.83 1.63
CA SER A 31 6.44 -9.18 1.66
C SER A 31 7.18 -8.59 0.46
N GLY A 32 8.28 -7.87 0.73
CA GLY A 32 9.09 -7.22 -0.30
C GLY A 32 8.56 -5.87 -0.77
N PHE A 33 7.62 -5.26 -0.04
CA PHE A 33 7.19 -3.88 -0.29
C PHE A 33 8.36 -2.88 -0.23
N GLU A 34 9.43 -3.21 0.50
CA GLU A 34 10.60 -2.35 0.69
C GLU A 34 11.36 -2.08 -0.62
N ARG A 35 11.12 -2.88 -1.67
CA ARG A 35 11.67 -2.63 -3.01
C ARG A 35 11.02 -1.42 -3.68
N PHE A 36 9.84 -1.01 -3.23
CA PHE A 36 9.10 0.08 -3.85
C PHE A 36 9.54 1.44 -3.31
N ALA A 37 9.68 2.41 -4.21
CA ALA A 37 10.01 3.79 -3.84
C ALA A 37 8.88 4.49 -3.05
N ARG A 38 7.63 4.04 -3.24
CA ARG A 38 6.46 4.53 -2.52
C ARG A 38 5.43 3.42 -2.32
N VAL A 39 4.81 3.40 -1.14
CA VAL A 39 3.60 2.60 -0.87
C VAL A 39 2.42 3.54 -0.65
N VAL A 40 1.30 3.21 -1.29
CA VAL A 40 0.00 3.84 -1.10
C VAL A 40 -0.93 2.81 -0.48
N GLU A 41 -1.46 3.12 0.69
CA GLU A 41 -2.45 2.31 1.39
C GLU A 41 -3.83 2.91 1.15
N ILE A 42 -4.80 2.08 0.78
CA ILE A 42 -6.20 2.48 0.69
C ILE A 42 -6.92 2.00 1.94
N VAL A 43 -7.62 2.91 2.61
CA VAL A 43 -8.35 2.64 3.85
C VAL A 43 -9.79 3.12 3.69
N SER A 44 -10.73 2.22 3.92
CA SER A 44 -12.16 2.48 3.93
C SER A 44 -12.53 3.45 5.05
N SER A 45 -13.44 4.38 4.74
CA SER A 45 -13.99 5.31 5.73
C SER A 45 -15.09 4.68 6.59
N GLY A 46 -15.77 3.63 6.09
CA GLY A 46 -16.95 3.04 6.72
C GLY A 46 -16.75 1.63 7.29
N ASP A 47 -15.65 0.97 6.98
CA ASP A 47 -15.38 -0.40 7.44
C ASP A 47 -14.47 -0.40 8.68
N GLU A 48 -14.97 -0.86 9.82
CA GLU A 48 -14.18 -0.94 11.05
C GLU A 48 -13.02 -1.93 10.96
N MET A 49 -13.23 -3.09 10.32
CA MET A 49 -12.22 -4.14 10.23
C MET A 49 -11.03 -3.64 9.40
N ASP A 50 -11.32 -3.06 8.23
CA ASP A 50 -10.27 -2.50 7.38
C ASP A 50 -9.52 -1.34 8.09
N ARG A 51 -10.22 -0.50 8.85
CA ARG A 51 -9.56 0.54 9.67
C ARG A 51 -8.69 -0.04 10.78
N GLN A 52 -9.06 -1.18 11.37
CA GLN A 52 -8.22 -1.87 12.36
C GLN A 52 -6.95 -2.41 11.70
N ASP A 53 -7.09 -3.09 10.57
CA ASP A 53 -5.96 -3.62 9.82
C ASP A 53 -5.03 -2.49 9.35
N ALA A 54 -5.59 -1.37 8.88
CA ALA A 54 -4.82 -0.20 8.48
C ALA A 54 -4.00 0.39 9.64
N ARG A 55 -4.55 0.37 10.87
CA ARG A 55 -3.81 0.76 12.08
C ARG A 55 -2.68 -0.22 12.41
N VAL A 56 -2.81 -1.49 12.06
CA VAL A 56 -1.71 -2.47 12.18
C VAL A 56 -0.61 -2.13 11.18
N ARG A 57 -0.95 -1.97 9.89
CA ARG A 57 0.03 -1.63 8.83
C ARG A 57 0.74 -0.30 9.11
N TRP A 58 0.01 0.73 9.54
CA TRP A 58 0.58 2.02 9.94
C TRP A 58 1.67 1.87 11.00
N ARG A 59 1.40 1.08 12.05
CA ARG A 59 2.36 0.84 13.13
C ARG A 59 3.59 0.09 12.64
N ASP A 60 3.42 -0.89 11.75
CA ASP A 60 4.55 -1.63 11.17
C ASP A 60 5.46 -0.70 10.35
N TYR A 61 4.90 0.09 9.43
CA TYR A 61 5.67 1.06 8.67
C TYR A 61 6.38 2.09 9.57
N ALA A 62 5.68 2.64 10.58
CA ALA A 62 6.26 3.60 11.50
C ALA A 62 7.40 2.99 12.33
N ALA A 63 7.24 1.74 12.80
CA ALA A 63 8.27 1.03 13.55
C ALA A 63 9.54 0.76 12.73
N ARG A 64 9.39 0.58 11.40
CA ARG A 64 10.52 0.46 10.46
C ARG A 64 11.10 1.81 10.01
N GLY A 65 10.60 2.93 10.53
CA GLY A 65 11.13 4.27 10.27
C GLY A 65 10.64 4.93 8.99
N PHE A 66 9.60 4.40 8.34
CA PHE A 66 9.05 5.03 7.14
C PHE A 66 8.30 6.32 7.49
N SER A 67 8.46 7.33 6.62
CA SER A 67 7.68 8.56 6.70
C SER A 67 6.29 8.31 6.12
N ILE A 68 5.25 8.52 6.93
CA ILE A 68 3.87 8.25 6.54
C ILE A 68 3.11 9.57 6.41
N VAL A 69 2.50 9.80 5.25
CA VAL A 69 1.63 10.94 4.99
C VAL A 69 0.18 10.46 4.93
N ARG A 70 -0.69 11.06 5.75
CA ARG A 70 -2.13 10.79 5.71
C ARG A 70 -2.81 11.75 4.75
N HIS A 71 -3.57 11.20 3.81
CA HIS A 71 -4.49 11.95 2.96
C HIS A 71 -5.93 11.59 3.35
N ASP A 72 -6.75 12.59 3.67
CA ASP A 72 -8.17 12.39 3.95
C ASP A 72 -8.99 12.76 2.70
N LEU A 73 -9.56 11.75 2.04
CA LEU A 73 -10.31 11.94 0.80
C LEU A 73 -11.76 12.38 1.03
N ASN A 74 -12.22 12.47 2.29
CA ASN A 74 -13.56 12.99 2.62
C ASN A 74 -13.59 14.50 2.78
N LEU A 75 -12.41 15.14 2.86
CA LEU A 75 -12.30 16.59 2.84
C LEU A 75 -12.54 17.07 1.39
N LYS A 76 -13.80 17.37 1.08
CA LYS A 76 -14.11 18.22 -0.06
C LYS A 76 -13.49 19.60 0.21
N GLY A 77 -12.62 20.05 -0.70
CA GLY A 77 -12.16 21.43 -0.73
C GLY A 77 -13.30 22.41 -0.94
#